data_AF-A0A2E1VRY0-F1
#
_entry.id   AF-A0A2E1VRY0-F1
#
_cell.length_a   1.000
_cell.length_b   1.000
_cell.length_c   1.000
_cell.angle_alpha   90.00
_cell.angle_beta   90.00
_cell.angle_gamma   90.00
#
_symmetry.space_group_name_H-M   'P 1'
#
loop_
_entity.id
_entity.type
_entity.pdbx_description
1 polymer ?
#
loop_
_entity_poly.entity_id
_entity_poly.type
_entity_poly.pdbx_seq_one_letter_code
_entity_poly.pdbx_strand_id
1 'polypeptide(L)'
;MGTVFDGSLIGDFYGFVYLITNLKNQRQYIGRKYFWQKRKPRGGKRRVTSESDWRKYYGSCPELKDDIKLFGKDSFSREILSMHLTPGKTNYEETKQLFLNNVLTEALEDGTPAFYNSNILGRYYRKDYFEAE
;
A
#
# COMPACT_ATOMS: atom_id res chain seq x y z
N MET A 1 -7.65 19.11 -3.42
CA MET A 1 -6.87 18.92 -2.17
C MET A 1 -7.58 17.86 -1.34
N GLY A 2 -6.85 16.84 -0.88
CA GLY A 2 -7.40 15.84 0.05
C GLY A 2 -7.57 16.39 1.46
N THR A 3 -8.40 15.73 2.27
CA THR A 3 -8.57 16.05 3.70
C THR A 3 -7.57 15.28 4.55
N VAL A 4 -7.11 15.89 5.65
CA VAL A 4 -6.24 15.21 6.61
C VAL A 4 -7.00 14.06 7.26
N PHE A 5 -6.44 12.86 7.20
CA PHE A 5 -6.99 11.68 7.85
C PHE A 5 -6.38 11.50 9.25
N ASP A 6 -7.12 11.86 10.30
CA ASP A 6 -6.67 11.80 11.70
C ASP A 6 -7.10 10.51 12.44
N GLY A 7 -7.88 9.65 11.76
CA GLY A 7 -8.41 8.39 12.28
C GLY A 7 -9.80 8.50 12.92
N SER A 8 -10.31 9.71 13.20
CA SER A 8 -11.71 9.89 13.62
C SER A 8 -12.69 9.42 12.53
N LEU A 9 -12.24 9.46 11.28
CA LEU A 9 -12.97 9.05 10.08
C LEU A 9 -12.97 7.52 9.84
N ILE A 10 -12.34 6.71 10.70
CA ILE A 10 -12.29 5.24 10.53
C ILE A 10 -13.67 4.61 10.65
N GLY A 11 -14.51 5.05 11.60
CA GLY A 11 -15.82 4.44 11.85
C GLY A 11 -15.78 2.91 11.88
N ASP A 12 -16.64 2.28 11.08
CA ASP A 12 -16.75 0.82 10.96
C ASP A 12 -15.84 0.21 9.87
N PHE A 13 -14.97 1.01 9.24
CA PHE A 13 -14.09 0.51 8.20
C PHE A 13 -13.06 -0.48 8.76
N TYR A 14 -12.84 -1.57 8.01
CA TYR A 14 -11.88 -2.61 8.37
C TYR A 14 -10.48 -2.29 7.86
N GLY A 15 -10.40 -1.74 6.66
CA GLY A 15 -9.14 -1.43 6.00
C GLY A 15 -9.31 -0.45 4.86
N PHE A 16 -8.20 -0.13 4.23
CA PHE A 16 -8.12 0.89 3.19
C PHE A 16 -7.05 0.53 2.15
N VAL A 17 -7.24 1.08 0.96
CA VAL A 17 -6.24 1.10 -0.11
C VAL A 17 -5.61 2.49 -0.13
N TYR A 18 -4.30 2.55 -0.31
CA TYR A 18 -3.54 3.79 -0.28
C TYR A 18 -2.56 3.86 -1.44
N LEU A 19 -2.17 5.09 -1.75
CA LEU A 19 -1.10 5.47 -2.65
C LEU A 19 0.00 6.16 -1.84
N ILE A 20 1.25 5.81 -2.12
CA ILE A 20 2.43 6.53 -1.64
C ILE A 20 3.15 7.06 -2.86
N THR A 21 3.46 8.35 -2.87
CA THR A 21 4.25 8.98 -3.94
C THR A 21 5.56 9.47 -3.35
N ASN A 22 6.69 9.02 -3.90
CA ASN A 22 7.99 9.58 -3.60
C ASN A 22 8.14 10.90 -4.37
N LEU A 23 8.18 12.01 -3.65
CA LEU A 23 8.22 13.35 -4.22
C LEU A 23 9.58 13.68 -4.87
N LYS A 24 10.62 12.88 -4.62
CA LYS A 24 11.97 13.07 -5.19
C LYS A 24 12.11 12.50 -6.60
N ASN A 25 11.45 11.39 -6.89
CA ASN A 25 11.59 10.69 -8.18
C ASN A 25 10.25 10.35 -8.84
N GLN A 26 9.13 10.80 -8.26
CA GLN A 26 7.76 10.58 -8.73
C GLN A 26 7.30 9.12 -8.77
N ARG A 27 8.10 8.17 -8.28
CA ARG A 27 7.69 6.77 -8.20
C ARG A 27 6.60 6.58 -7.16
N GLN A 28 5.71 5.64 -7.43
CA GLN A 28 4.48 5.42 -6.70
C GLN A 28 4.37 4.01 -6.13
N TYR A 29 3.55 3.83 -5.11
CA TYR A 29 3.25 2.52 -4.56
C TYR A 29 1.78 2.44 -4.16
N ILE A 30 1.08 1.44 -4.70
CA ILE A 30 -0.29 1.13 -4.30
C ILE A 30 -0.26 -0.09 -3.40
N GLY A 31 -0.97 0.00 -2.28
CA GLY A 31 -1.13 -1.14 -1.40
C GLY A 31 -2.34 -0.99 -0.50
N ARG A 32 -2.56 -1.99 0.35
CA ARG A 32 -3.60 -1.95 1.39
C ARG A 32 -3.05 -2.10 2.79
N LYS A 33 -3.84 -1.66 3.76
CA LYS A 33 -3.61 -1.90 5.18
C LYS A 33 -4.95 -2.05 5.89
N TYR A 34 -4.98 -2.86 6.94
CA TYR A 34 -6.14 -2.98 7.83
C TYR A 34 -5.94 -2.06 9.04
N PHE A 35 -7.00 -1.41 9.50
CA PHE A 35 -6.99 -0.63 10.73
C PHE A 35 -6.87 -1.54 11.96
N TRP A 36 -7.39 -2.77 11.85
CA TRP A 36 -7.48 -3.72 12.95
C TRP A 36 -6.67 -4.99 12.66
N GLN A 37 -6.13 -5.58 13.72
CA GLN A 37 -5.46 -6.88 13.67
C GLN A 37 -6.05 -7.83 14.72
N LYS A 38 -6.24 -9.09 14.32
CA LYS A 38 -6.73 -10.16 15.21
C LYS A 38 -5.60 -11.14 15.48
N ARG A 39 -5.00 -11.08 16.67
CA ARG A 39 -3.85 -11.93 17.06
C ARG A 39 -4.21 -12.82 18.25
N LYS A 40 -3.59 -13.99 18.32
CA LYS A 40 -3.66 -14.85 19.51
C LYS A 40 -2.56 -14.40 20.47
N PRO A 41 -2.86 -13.88 21.67
CA PRO A 41 -1.84 -13.50 22.63
C PRO A 41 -1.07 -14.76 23.09
N ARG A 42 0.20 -14.60 23.45
CA ARG A 42 1.06 -15.70 23.89
C ARG A 42 0.42 -16.40 25.09
N GLY A 43 0.14 -17.70 24.97
CA GLY A 43 -0.53 -18.50 26.00
C GLY A 43 -2.06 -18.34 26.09
N GLY A 44 -2.66 -17.38 25.37
CA GLY A 44 -4.11 -17.20 25.37
C GLY A 44 -4.84 -18.15 24.44
N LYS A 45 -6.08 -18.55 24.77
CA LYS A 45 -6.89 -19.45 23.93
C LYS A 45 -7.63 -18.72 22.80
N ARG A 46 -8.08 -17.49 23.02
CA ARG A 46 -8.91 -16.70 22.07
C ARG A 46 -8.10 -15.61 21.37
N ARG A 47 -8.51 -15.23 20.15
CA ARG A 47 -7.93 -14.08 19.44
C ARG A 47 -8.45 -12.78 20.04
N VAL A 48 -7.58 -11.79 20.11
CA VAL A 48 -7.89 -10.42 20.55
C VAL A 48 -7.75 -9.50 19.36
N THR A 49 -8.68 -8.55 19.23
CA THR A 49 -8.63 -7.48 18.24
C THR A 49 -7.92 -6.28 18.86
N SER A 50 -6.95 -5.71 18.16
CA SER A 50 -6.33 -4.44 18.52
C SER A 50 -6.14 -3.57 17.27
N GLU A 51 -5.93 -2.28 17.47
CA GLU A 51 -5.52 -1.39 16.37
C GLU A 51 -4.15 -1.84 15.82
N SER A 52 -3.99 -1.67 14.51
CA SER A 52 -2.75 -1.96 13.82
C SER A 52 -1.81 -0.75 13.84
N ASP A 53 -0.59 -0.94 13.34
CA ASP A 53 0.42 0.10 13.15
C ASP A 53 0.18 0.97 11.90
N TRP A 54 -1.05 1.03 11.38
CA TRP A 54 -1.37 1.67 10.10
C TRP A 54 -0.84 3.09 9.95
N ARG A 55 -0.84 3.90 11.03
CA ARG A 55 -0.33 5.28 11.03
C ARG A 55 1.15 5.38 10.63
N LYS A 56 1.95 4.37 11.00
CA LYS A 56 3.40 4.31 10.76
C LYS A 56 3.77 3.43 9.55
N TYR A 57 2.79 2.79 8.92
CA TYR A 57 3.00 1.86 7.83
C TYR A 57 3.18 2.59 6.49
N TYR A 58 4.16 2.14 5.72
CA TYR A 58 4.51 2.69 4.40
C TYR A 58 4.57 1.60 3.31
N GLY A 59 4.00 0.42 3.55
CA GLY A 59 4.02 -0.68 2.59
C GLY A 59 5.02 -1.78 2.91
N SER A 60 4.95 -2.83 2.11
CA SER A 60 5.74 -4.06 2.29
C SER A 60 6.99 -4.11 1.41
N CYS A 61 7.07 -3.27 0.37
CA CYS A 61 8.17 -3.27 -0.60
C CYS A 61 9.51 -2.86 0.05
N PRO A 62 10.57 -3.70 -0.03
CA PRO A 62 11.89 -3.37 0.50
C PRO A 62 12.49 -2.10 -0.12
N GLU A 63 12.42 -1.97 -1.45
CA GLU A 63 12.96 -0.82 -2.20
C GLU A 63 12.34 0.50 -1.71
N LEU A 64 11.01 0.54 -1.56
CA LEU A 64 10.31 1.70 -0.98
C LEU A 64 10.78 2.01 0.45
N LYS A 65 10.98 0.98 1.29
CA LYS A 65 11.45 1.17 2.66
C LYS A 65 12.87 1.72 2.70
N ASP A 66 13.72 1.33 1.76
CA ASP A 66 15.09 1.83 1.69
C ASP A 66 15.12 3.29 1.24
N ASP A 67 14.31 3.66 0.24
CA ASP A 67 14.14 5.05 -0.18
C ASP A 67 13.58 5.94 0.95
N ILE A 68 12.65 5.42 1.76
CA ILE A 68 12.14 6.16 2.93
C ILE A 68 13.23 6.42 3.97
N LYS A 69 14.14 5.46 4.19
CA LYS A 69 15.28 5.66 5.09
C LYS A 69 16.26 6.68 4.51
N LEU A 70 16.46 6.65 3.19
CA LEU A 70 17.41 7.51 2.49
C LEU A 70 16.94 8.97 2.39
N PHE A 71 15.72 9.19 1.92
CA PHE A 71 15.18 10.53 1.65
C PHE A 71 14.39 11.14 2.81
N GLY A 72 14.07 10.34 3.83
CA GLY A 72 13.23 10.76 4.95
C GLY A 72 11.74 10.78 4.60
N LYS A 73 10.88 10.68 5.63
CA LYS A 73 9.42 10.55 5.47
C LYS A 73 8.74 11.76 4.84
N ASP A 74 9.31 12.95 5.01
CA ASP A 74 8.76 14.20 4.48
C ASP A 74 8.92 14.31 2.95
N SER A 75 9.76 13.44 2.37
CA SER A 75 9.91 13.28 0.92
C SER A 75 8.81 12.40 0.29
N PHE A 76 7.81 11.97 1.05
CA PHE A 76 6.74 11.07 0.58
C PHE A 76 5.36 11.61 0.92
N SER A 77 4.45 11.63 -0.05
CA SER A 77 3.02 11.79 0.23
C SER A 77 2.39 10.42 0.51
N ARG A 78 1.34 10.41 1.32
CA ARG A 78 0.51 9.23 1.57
C ARG A 78 -0.95 9.62 1.46
N GLU A 79 -1.69 8.89 0.64
CA GLU A 79 -3.08 9.19 0.31
C GLU A 79 -3.94 7.95 0.48
N ILE A 80 -5.09 8.08 1.15
CA ILE A 80 -6.08 7.00 1.20
C ILE A 80 -6.95 7.12 -0.04
N LEU A 81 -6.92 6.10 -0.90
CA LEU A 81 -7.72 6.04 -2.12
C LEU A 81 -9.16 5.61 -1.82
N SER A 82 -9.34 4.65 -0.90
CA SER A 82 -10.66 4.16 -0.52
C SER A 82 -10.61 3.39 0.81
N MET A 83 -11.74 3.37 1.53
CA MET A 83 -11.93 2.58 2.75
C MET A 83 -13.02 1.53 2.56
N HIS A 84 -12.88 0.40 3.26
CA HIS A 84 -13.68 -0.80 3.03
C HIS A 84 -14.10 -1.47 4.34
N LEU A 85 -15.37 -1.89 4.41
CA LEU A 85 -15.97 -2.49 5.60
C LEU A 85 -15.48 -3.93 5.87
N THR A 86 -14.91 -4.62 4.88
CA THR A 86 -14.51 -6.03 5.02
C THR A 86 -13.11 -6.31 4.47
N PRO A 87 -12.41 -7.34 4.99
CA PRO A 87 -11.12 -7.76 4.44
C PRO A 87 -11.20 -8.13 2.96
N GLY A 88 -12.27 -8.82 2.57
CA GLY A 88 -12.50 -9.25 1.18
C GLY A 88 -12.62 -8.06 0.23
N LYS A 89 -13.43 -7.04 0.58
CA LYS A 89 -13.56 -5.82 -0.21
C LYS A 89 -12.23 -5.05 -0.30
N THR A 90 -11.49 -4.95 0.81
CA THR A 90 -10.17 -4.31 0.84
C THR A 90 -9.18 -5.00 -0.11
N ASN A 91 -9.14 -6.33 -0.10
CA ASN A 91 -8.23 -7.11 -0.95
C ASN A 91 -8.61 -7.05 -2.43
N TYR A 92 -9.91 -7.11 -2.72
CA TYR A 92 -10.41 -6.96 -4.08
C TYR A 92 -10.06 -5.59 -4.64
N GLU A 93 -10.29 -4.51 -3.88
CA GLU A 93 -10.00 -3.16 -4.35
C GLU A 93 -8.50 -2.93 -4.56
N GLU A 94 -7.62 -3.42 -3.68
CA GLU A 94 -6.18 -3.38 -3.92
C GLU A 94 -5.83 -4.06 -5.26
N THR A 95 -6.29 -5.29 -5.44
CA THR A 95 -6.00 -6.06 -6.66
C THR A 95 -6.49 -5.32 -7.90
N LYS A 96 -7.72 -4.79 -7.86
CA LYS A 96 -8.30 -3.98 -8.93
C LYS A 96 -7.44 -2.75 -9.23
N GLN A 97 -7.03 -1.99 -8.22
CA GLN A 97 -6.19 -0.79 -8.40
C GLN A 97 -4.82 -1.13 -8.97
N LEU A 98 -4.19 -2.23 -8.56
CA LEU A 98 -2.91 -2.66 -9.13
C LEU A 98 -3.02 -2.95 -10.64
N PHE A 99 -4.13 -3.54 -11.10
CA PHE A 99 -4.38 -3.73 -12.53
C PHE A 99 -4.74 -2.44 -13.25
N LEU A 100 -5.63 -1.61 -12.68
CA LEU A 100 -6.06 -0.36 -13.32
C LEU A 100 -4.92 0.63 -13.55
N ASN A 101 -3.89 0.61 -12.70
CA ASN A 101 -2.74 1.50 -12.77
C ASN A 101 -1.52 0.85 -13.44
N ASN A 102 -1.68 -0.32 -14.08
CA ASN A 102 -0.62 -1.00 -14.83
C ASN A 102 0.70 -1.12 -14.06
N VAL A 103 0.65 -1.42 -12.75
CA VAL A 103 1.80 -1.21 -11.84
C VAL A 103 3.05 -2.06 -12.16
N LEU A 104 2.92 -3.03 -13.07
CA LEU A 104 4.02 -3.88 -13.51
C LEU A 104 4.65 -3.42 -14.84
N THR A 105 4.06 -2.46 -15.55
CA THR A 105 4.48 -2.03 -16.89
C THR A 105 4.58 -0.51 -17.03
N GLU A 106 3.89 0.27 -16.22
CA GLU A 106 3.95 1.73 -16.29
C GLU A 106 5.37 2.24 -15.95
N ALA A 107 5.86 3.18 -16.76
CA ALA A 107 7.19 3.77 -16.64
C ALA A 107 7.13 5.30 -16.65
N LEU A 108 8.11 5.93 -16.01
CA LEU A 108 8.35 7.36 -16.13
C LEU A 108 8.95 7.69 -17.50
N GLU A 109 9.06 8.98 -17.83
CA GLU A 109 9.61 9.44 -19.11
C GLU A 109 11.03 8.92 -19.39
N ASP A 110 11.81 8.65 -18.33
CA ASP A 110 13.18 8.12 -18.42
C ASP A 110 13.25 6.57 -18.51
N GLY A 111 12.11 5.90 -18.58
CA GLY A 111 12.01 4.43 -18.63
C GLY A 111 12.11 3.75 -17.26
N THR A 112 12.29 4.48 -16.17
CA THR A 112 12.26 3.92 -14.81
C THR A 112 10.85 3.40 -14.47
N PRO A 113 10.69 2.24 -13.80
CA PRO A 113 9.38 1.79 -13.34
C PRO A 113 8.67 2.85 -12.50
N ALA A 114 7.49 3.27 -12.95
CA ALA A 114 6.69 4.28 -12.27
C ALA A 114 6.23 3.79 -10.89
N PHE A 115 6.12 2.48 -10.69
CA PHE A 115 5.73 1.88 -9.42
C PHE A 115 6.84 1.07 -8.73
N TYR A 116 6.88 1.16 -7.40
CA TYR A 116 7.66 0.28 -6.52
C TYR A 116 7.06 -1.13 -6.44
N ASN A 117 5.79 -1.30 -6.80
CA ASN A 117 5.15 -2.62 -6.86
C ASN A 117 5.91 -3.52 -7.84
N SER A 118 6.42 -4.66 -7.37
CA SER A 118 7.14 -5.62 -8.21
C SER A 118 6.36 -6.91 -8.44
N ASN A 119 5.20 -7.06 -7.82
CA ASN A 119 4.36 -8.24 -7.92
C ASN A 119 2.88 -7.94 -7.65
N ILE A 120 2.01 -8.70 -8.32
CA ILE A 120 0.57 -8.76 -8.05
C ILE A 120 0.20 -10.22 -7.67
N LEU A 121 -0.53 -10.39 -6.56
CA LEU A 121 -1.09 -11.65 -6.06
C LEU A 121 -0.08 -12.79 -5.76
N GLY A 122 1.21 -12.50 -5.66
CA GLY A 122 2.25 -13.53 -5.58
C GLY A 122 2.39 -14.34 -6.87
N ARG A 123 1.82 -13.85 -7.98
CA ARG A 123 1.71 -14.58 -9.25
C ARG A 123 2.33 -13.85 -10.43
N TYR A 124 2.05 -12.55 -10.58
CA TYR A 124 2.53 -11.74 -11.70
C TYR A 124 3.68 -10.87 -11.22
N TYR A 125 4.85 -10.92 -11.85
CA TYR A 125 6.04 -10.19 -11.39
C TYR A 125 6.49 -9.20 -12.45
N ARG A 126 6.86 -7.99 -12.04
CA ARG A 126 7.28 -6.90 -12.94
C ARG A 126 8.35 -7.34 -13.94
N LYS A 127 9.33 -8.14 -13.51
CA LYS A 127 10.40 -8.67 -14.37
C LYS A 127 9.90 -9.43 -15.60
N ASP A 128 8.69 -9.97 -15.57
CA ASP A 128 8.10 -10.76 -16.65
C ASP A 128 7.28 -9.89 -17.63
N TYR A 129 7.07 -8.60 -17.31
CA TYR A 129 6.19 -7.68 -18.06
C TYR A 129 6.83 -6.33 -18.40
N PHE A 130 7.85 -5.89 -17.65
CA PHE A 130 8.40 -4.54 -17.78
C PHE A 130 9.22 -4.33 -19.06
N GLU A 131 9.88 -5.39 -19.53
CA GLU A 131 10.66 -5.41 -20.77
C GLU A 131 9.95 -6.22 -21.87
N ALA A 132 8.63 -6.42 -21.75
CA ALA A 132 7.91 -7.35 -22.64
C ALA A 132 7.70 -6.77 -24.04
N GLU A 133 8.48 -7.34 -24.98
CA GLU A 133 8.44 -7.34 -26.47
C GLU A 133 8.25 -6.00 -27.21
#